data_AF-A0A6C0BA54-F1
#
_entry.id   AF-A0A6C0BA54-F1
#
_cell.length_a   1.000
_cell.length_b   1.000
_cell.length_c   1.000
_cell.angle_alpha   90.00
_cell.angle_beta   90.00
_cell.angle_gamma   90.00
#
_symmetry.space_group_name_H-M   'P 1'
#
loop_
_entity.id
_entity.type
_entity.pdbx_description
1 polymer ?
#
loop_
_entity_poly.entity_id
_entity_poly.type
_entity_poly.pdbx_seq_one_letter_code
_entity_poly.pdbx_strand_id
1 'polypeptide(L)'
;MAPFPSKLKDLCGPALFYFVISIIALIICGYQNMGNRSMYSVGPMSARVSSTLFVFFVKLVYILFWTWILNLICGSGHSGIAWFLVLIPFILLFAVVLIFMINPYSLEGVVGNMKAAQRGGAGSTGVQMAAGMGN
;
A
#
# COMPACT_ATOMS: atom_id res chain seq x y z
N MET A 1 18.57 3.67 23.72
CA MET A 1 18.69 3.59 22.25
C MET A 1 18.85 2.13 21.86
N ALA A 2 17.94 1.55 21.07
CA ALA A 2 18.18 0.20 20.55
C ALA A 2 19.18 0.32 19.37
N PRO A 3 20.38 -0.27 19.45
CA PRO A 3 21.34 -0.28 18.35
C PRO A 3 20.74 -1.03 17.16
N PHE A 4 21.02 -0.58 15.93
CA PHE A 4 20.65 -1.34 14.74
C PHE A 4 21.44 -2.66 14.78
N PRO A 5 20.79 -3.83 14.92
CA PRO A 5 21.49 -5.08 15.10
C PRO A 5 22.34 -5.37 13.87
N SER A 6 23.60 -5.74 14.09
CA SER A 6 24.57 -6.07 13.04
C SER A 6 24.20 -7.35 12.28
N LYS A 7 23.19 -8.10 12.75
CA LYS A 7 22.62 -9.26 12.06
C LYS A 7 21.08 -9.17 12.03
N LEU A 8 20.49 -9.44 10.87
CA LEU A 8 19.04 -9.50 10.69
C LEU A 8 18.36 -10.54 11.60
N LYS A 9 19.10 -11.55 12.06
CA LYS A 9 18.64 -12.61 12.96
C LYS A 9 18.54 -12.20 14.44
N ASP A 10 19.05 -11.04 14.80
CA ASP A 10 18.92 -10.51 16.17
C ASP A 10 17.65 -9.63 16.32
N LEU A 11 16.85 -9.51 15.26
CA LEU A 11 15.54 -8.86 15.34
C LEU A 11 14.53 -9.76 16.05
N CYS A 12 13.64 -9.15 16.83
CA CYS A 12 12.52 -9.85 17.44
C CYS A 12 11.66 -10.56 16.38
N GLY A 13 11.10 -11.73 16.71
CA GLY A 13 10.28 -12.54 15.81
C GLY A 13 9.28 -11.77 14.91
N PRO A 14 8.41 -10.88 15.45
CA PRO A 14 7.44 -10.15 14.64
C PRO A 14 8.09 -9.10 13.71
N ALA A 15 9.19 -8.47 14.12
CA ALA A 15 9.91 -7.49 13.29
C ALA A 15 10.64 -8.18 12.12
N LEU A 16 11.26 -9.33 12.38
CA LEU A 16 11.88 -10.17 11.37
C LEU A 16 10.83 -10.68 10.36
N PHE A 17 9.70 -11.19 10.84
CA PHE A 17 8.62 -11.67 9.98
C PHE A 17 8.12 -10.58 9.04
N TYR A 18 7.81 -9.39 9.58
CA TYR A 18 7.36 -8.23 8.79
C TYR A 18 8.39 -7.82 7.72
N PHE A 19 9.68 -7.78 8.08
CA PHE A 19 10.74 -7.42 7.14
C PHE A 19 10.84 -8.42 5.98
N VAL A 20 10.89 -9.72 6.28
CA VAL A 20 11.04 -10.77 5.27
C VAL A 20 9.86 -10.79 4.30
N ILE A 21 8.62 -10.79 4.79
CA ILE A 21 7.44 -10.80 3.92
C ILE A 21 7.38 -9.55 3.04
N SER A 22 7.76 -8.39 3.59
CA SER A 22 7.70 -7.12 2.86
C SER A 22 8.76 -7.04 1.77
N ILE A 23 9.96 -7.57 2.00
CA ILE A 23 11.02 -7.63 0.99
C ILE A 23 10.63 -8.56 -0.15
N ILE A 24 10.07 -9.75 0.16
CA ILE A 24 9.56 -10.67 -0.86
C ILE A 24 8.46 -9.99 -1.69
N ALA A 25 7.50 -9.33 -1.04
CA ALA A 25 6.43 -8.61 -1.74
C ALA A 25 6.97 -7.47 -2.63
N LEU A 26 7.97 -6.73 -2.16
CA LEU A 26 8.60 -5.64 -2.91
C LEU A 26 9.34 -6.17 -4.15
N ILE A 27 10.03 -7.32 -4.05
CA ILE A 27 10.68 -7.99 -5.19
C ILE A 27 9.63 -8.43 -6.23
N ILE A 28 8.56 -9.09 -5.79
CA ILE A 28 7.47 -9.54 -6.67
C ILE A 28 6.82 -8.35 -7.39
N CYS A 29 6.54 -7.26 -6.67
CA CYS A 29 6.01 -6.03 -7.26
C CYS A 29 7.02 -5.38 -8.22
N GLY A 30 8.31 -5.39 -7.86
CA GLY A 30 9.41 -4.90 -8.68
C GLY A 30 9.44 -5.59 -10.04
N TYR A 31 9.39 -6.92 -10.03
CA TYR A 31 9.35 -7.74 -11.24
C TYR A 31 8.13 -7.41 -12.13
N GLN A 32 6.93 -7.28 -11.54
CA GLN A 32 5.71 -6.91 -12.26
C GLN A 32 5.75 -5.51 -12.90
N ASN A 33 6.63 -4.63 -12.42
CA ASN A 33 6.73 -3.24 -12.87
C ASN A 33 8.05 -2.95 -13.61
N MET A 34 8.80 -3.98 -13.99
CA MET A 34 10.02 -3.82 -14.77
C MET A 34 9.70 -3.22 -16.14
N GLY A 35 10.34 -2.10 -16.47
CA GLY A 35 10.16 -1.39 -17.75
C GLY A 35 9.19 -0.21 -17.70
N ASN A 36 8.31 -0.13 -16.69
CA ASN A 36 7.37 0.98 -16.55
C ASN A 36 7.92 2.09 -15.64
N ARG A 37 8.00 3.32 -16.16
CA ARG A 37 8.52 4.49 -15.42
C ARG A 37 7.44 5.39 -14.80
N SER A 38 6.23 5.40 -15.37
CA SER A 38 5.16 6.37 -15.04
C SER A 38 3.82 5.71 -14.63
N MET A 39 3.78 4.38 -14.56
CA MET A 39 2.58 3.62 -14.24
C MET A 39 2.98 2.46 -13.34
N TYR A 40 2.35 2.41 -12.16
CA TYR A 40 2.58 1.39 -11.15
C TYR A 40 1.37 0.46 -11.10
N SER A 41 1.60 -0.82 -11.41
CA SER A 41 0.58 -1.87 -11.48
C SER A 41 0.77 -2.86 -10.34
N VAL A 42 -0.33 -3.27 -9.71
CA VAL A 42 -0.37 -4.31 -8.67
C VAL A 42 -1.53 -5.24 -9.00
N GLY A 43 -1.21 -6.41 -9.55
CA GLY A 43 -2.22 -7.29 -10.11
C GLY A 43 -3.06 -6.57 -11.17
N PRO A 44 -4.41 -6.59 -11.09
CA PRO A 44 -5.28 -5.93 -12.07
C PRO A 44 -5.37 -4.41 -11.89
N MET A 45 -4.87 -3.87 -10.76
CA MET A 45 -4.97 -2.44 -10.45
C MET A 45 -3.77 -1.68 -10.98
N SER A 46 -4.02 -0.54 -11.61
CA SER A 46 -2.98 0.32 -12.17
C SER A 46 -3.16 1.77 -11.73
N ALA A 47 -2.07 2.41 -11.31
CA ALA A 47 -2.04 3.80 -10.87
C ALA A 47 -0.98 4.60 -11.62
N ARG A 48 -1.33 5.81 -12.07
CA ARG A 48 -0.37 6.74 -12.68
C ARG A 48 0.47 7.37 -11.57
N VAL A 49 1.79 7.28 -11.69
CA VAL A 49 2.74 7.79 -10.68
C VAL A 49 3.83 8.59 -11.35
N SER A 50 4.36 9.60 -10.66
CA SER A 50 5.43 10.46 -11.22
C SER A 50 6.70 9.68 -11.54
N SER A 51 7.02 8.66 -10.74
CA SER A 51 8.14 7.75 -10.99
C SER A 51 7.96 6.44 -10.23
N THR A 52 7.93 5.31 -10.95
CA THR A 52 7.81 3.98 -10.33
C THR A 52 8.97 3.69 -9.38
N LEU A 53 10.20 4.11 -9.72
CA LEU A 53 11.38 3.96 -8.87
C LEU A 53 11.26 4.72 -7.55
N PHE A 54 10.71 5.93 -7.59
CA PHE A 54 10.50 6.73 -6.38
C PHE A 54 9.50 6.05 -5.44
N VAL A 55 8.42 5.47 -5.99
CA VAL A 55 7.45 4.69 -5.22
C VAL A 55 8.11 3.48 -4.54
N PHE A 56 8.99 2.76 -5.24
CA PHE A 56 9.74 1.65 -4.63
C PHE A 56 10.70 2.10 -3.54
N PHE A 57 11.38 3.23 -3.73
CA PHE A 57 12.27 3.80 -2.71
C PHE A 57 11.52 4.18 -1.44
N VAL A 58 10.40 4.89 -1.56
CA VAL A 58 9.55 5.24 -0.42
C VAL A 58 9.04 3.99 0.29
N LYS A 59 8.66 2.94 -0.44
CA LYS A 59 8.27 1.65 0.14
C LYS A 59 9.40 0.99 0.91
N LEU A 60 10.61 1.05 0.41
CA LEU A 60 11.78 0.50 1.10
C LEU A 60 12.06 1.27 2.41
N VAL A 61 12.02 2.60 2.38
CA VAL A 61 12.16 3.43 3.60
C VAL A 61 11.03 3.15 4.59
N TYR A 62 9.79 3.02 4.11
CA TYR A 62 8.64 2.65 4.93
C TYR A 62 8.87 1.30 5.62
N ILE A 63 9.27 0.26 4.89
CA ILE A 63 9.52 -1.06 5.47
C ILE A 63 10.59 -0.97 6.56
N LEU A 64 11.71 -0.30 6.30
CA LEU A 64 12.80 -0.15 7.28
C LEU A 64 12.34 0.61 8.54
N PHE A 65 11.59 1.70 8.35
CA PHE A 65 11.03 2.49 9.43
C PHE A 65 10.06 1.69 10.30
N TRP A 66 9.16 0.91 9.68
CA TRP A 66 8.21 0.06 10.39
C TRP A 66 8.88 -1.13 11.08
N THR A 67 9.84 -1.78 10.43
CA THR A 67 10.66 -2.83 11.07
C THR A 67 11.36 -2.29 12.31
N TRP A 68 11.88 -1.06 12.27
CA TRP A 68 12.49 -0.42 13.43
C TRP A 68 11.48 -0.15 14.56
N ILE A 69 10.30 0.39 14.25
CA ILE A 69 9.23 0.59 15.25
C ILE A 69 8.82 -0.73 15.90
N LEU A 70 8.59 -1.78 15.09
CA LEU A 70 8.22 -3.10 15.60
C LEU A 70 9.32 -3.69 16.50
N ASN A 71 10.59 -3.47 16.15
CA ASN A 71 11.72 -3.90 16.95
C ASN A 71 11.81 -3.13 18.29
N LEU A 72 11.52 -1.82 18.30
CA LEU A 72 11.46 -1.01 19.52
C LEU A 72 10.35 -1.49 20.48
N ILE A 73 9.15 -1.73 19.96
CA ILE A 73 8.01 -2.20 20.77
C ILE A 73 8.31 -3.59 21.35
N CYS A 74 8.88 -4.49 20.54
CA CYS A 74 9.25 -5.81 21.02
C CYS A 74 10.36 -5.76 22.09
N GLY A 75 11.34 -4.87 21.92
CA GLY A 75 12.42 -4.64 22.89
C GLY A 75 11.94 -4.08 24.23
N SER A 76 10.76 -3.48 24.29
CA SER A 76 10.12 -3.02 25.54
C SER A 76 9.36 -4.12 26.30
N GLY A 77 9.50 -5.39 25.88
CA GLY A 77 8.85 -6.55 26.51
C GLY A 77 7.41 -6.81 26.05
N HIS A 78 6.89 -6.01 25.13
CA HIS A 78 5.50 -6.07 24.64
C HIS A 78 5.40 -6.80 23.29
N SER A 79 5.97 -8.00 23.20
CA SER A 79 5.98 -8.80 21.97
C SER A 79 4.57 -9.16 21.44
N GLY A 80 3.58 -9.26 22.32
CA GLY A 80 2.17 -9.49 21.95
C GLY A 80 1.56 -8.36 21.11
N ILE A 81 1.89 -7.09 21.42
CA ILE A 81 1.38 -5.93 20.66
C ILE A 81 2.05 -5.86 19.28
N ALA A 82 3.33 -6.21 19.18
CA ALA A 82 4.00 -6.28 17.88
C ALA A 82 3.38 -7.35 16.96
N TRP A 83 3.00 -8.51 17.51
CA TRP A 83 2.25 -9.53 16.77
C TRP A 83 0.86 -9.05 16.33
N PHE A 84 0.14 -8.35 17.20
CA PHE A 84 -1.17 -7.79 16.87
C PHE A 84 -1.10 -6.78 15.72
N LEU A 85 -0.10 -5.88 15.73
CA LEU A 85 0.13 -4.90 14.65
C LEU A 85 0.42 -5.56 13.29
N VAL A 86 1.17 -6.67 13.29
CA VAL A 86 1.43 -7.45 12.07
C VAL A 86 0.16 -8.15 11.58
N LEU A 87 -0.72 -8.58 12.49
CA LEU A 87 -1.93 -9.35 12.17
C LEU A 87 -3.10 -8.46 11.66
N ILE A 88 -3.21 -7.22 12.14
CA ILE A 88 -4.26 -6.25 11.73
C ILE A 88 -4.49 -6.21 10.21
N PRO A 89 -3.47 -6.01 9.35
CA PRO A 89 -3.69 -5.92 7.91
C PRO A 89 -4.23 -7.22 7.29
N PHE A 90 -3.89 -8.38 7.84
CA PHE A 90 -4.44 -9.66 7.38
C PHE A 90 -5.90 -9.83 7.78
N ILE A 91 -6.26 -9.44 9.00
CA ILE A 91 -7.65 -9.46 9.47
C ILE A 91 -8.51 -8.50 8.63
N LEU A 92 -8.00 -7.30 8.36
CA LEU A 92 -8.70 -6.28 7.56
C LEU A 92 -8.86 -6.74 6.11
N LEU A 93 -7.81 -7.30 5.50
CA LEU A 93 -7.91 -7.88 4.14
C LEU A 93 -8.98 -8.98 4.08
N PHE A 94 -8.99 -9.90 5.05
CA PHE A 94 -9.99 -10.95 5.10
C PHE A 94 -11.41 -10.38 5.25
N ALA A 95 -11.59 -9.36 6.10
CA ALA A 95 -12.87 -8.68 6.25
C ALA A 95 -13.35 -8.03 4.95
N VAL A 96 -12.48 -7.31 4.22
CA VAL A 96 -12.84 -6.66 2.95
C VAL A 96 -13.21 -7.69 1.88
N VAL A 97 -12.46 -8.79 1.77
CA VAL A 97 -12.75 -9.86 0.80
C VAL A 97 -14.08 -10.54 1.13
N LEU A 98 -14.35 -10.84 2.40
CA LEU A 98 -15.62 -11.42 2.84
C LEU A 98 -16.81 -10.48 2.52
N ILE A 99 -16.67 -9.18 2.79
CA ILE A 99 -17.70 -8.19 2.46
C ILE A 99 -17.94 -8.14 0.95
N PHE A 100 -16.87 -8.20 0.14
CA PHE A 100 -16.97 -8.22 -1.33
C PHE A 100 -17.68 -9.49 -1.85
N MET A 101 -17.43 -10.65 -1.24
CA MET A 101 -18.08 -11.91 -1.63
C MET A 101 -19.54 -12.00 -1.21
N ILE A 102 -19.92 -11.42 -0.06
CA ILE A 102 -21.29 -11.47 0.45
C ILE A 102 -22.16 -10.39 -0.21
N ASN A 103 -21.61 -9.20 -0.52
CA ASN A 103 -22.32 -8.08 -1.13
C ASN A 103 -21.42 -7.28 -2.10
N PRO A 104 -21.32 -7.69 -3.38
CA PRO A 104 -20.46 -7.02 -4.36
C PRO A 104 -20.84 -5.55 -4.64
N TYR A 105 -22.07 -5.14 -4.28
CA TYR A 105 -22.61 -3.80 -4.56
C TYR A 105 -22.23 -2.70 -3.55
N SER A 106 -21.69 -3.04 -2.37
CA SER A 106 -21.45 -2.04 -1.31
C SER A 106 -20.18 -1.20 -1.55
N LEU A 107 -19.17 -1.76 -2.22
CA LEU A 107 -17.93 -1.05 -2.57
C LEU A 107 -18.04 -0.19 -3.83
N GLU A 108 -18.95 -0.51 -4.76
CA GLU A 108 -19.22 0.34 -5.93
C GLU A 108 -19.79 1.71 -5.51
N GLY A 109 -20.58 1.75 -4.43
CA GLY A 109 -21.05 3.00 -3.82
C GLY A 109 -19.94 3.82 -3.15
N VAL A 110 -18.98 3.18 -2.48
CA VAL A 110 -17.82 3.85 -1.87
C VAL A 110 -16.85 4.34 -2.94
N VAL A 111 -16.54 3.53 -3.95
CA VAL A 111 -15.70 3.91 -5.10
C VAL A 111 -16.39 4.97 -5.96
N GLY A 112 -17.72 4.90 -6.13
CA GLY A 112 -18.54 5.91 -6.78
C GLY A 112 -18.47 7.26 -6.06
N ASN A 113 -18.57 7.25 -4.72
CA ASN A 113 -18.37 8.44 -3.89
C ASN A 113 -16.93 8.97 -3.93
N MET A 114 -15.90 8.10 -4.04
CA MET A 114 -14.51 8.54 -4.21
C MET A 114 -14.25 9.14 -5.60
N LYS A 115 -14.85 8.58 -6.67
CA LYS A 115 -14.81 9.18 -8.02
C LYS A 115 -15.59 10.51 -8.10
N ALA A 116 -16.69 10.63 -7.37
CA ALA A 116 -17.44 11.89 -7.25
C ALA A 116 -16.67 12.93 -6.43
N ALA A 117 -16.01 12.55 -5.32
CA ALA A 117 -15.18 13.44 -4.51
C ALA A 117 -13.91 13.91 -5.24
N GLN A 118 -13.27 13.04 -6.04
CA GLN A 118 -12.17 13.44 -6.94
C GLN A 118 -12.62 14.41 -8.03
N ARG A 119 -13.87 14.32 -8.52
CA ARG A 119 -14.45 15.31 -9.44
C ARG A 119 -14.84 16.62 -8.75
N GLY A 120 -15.15 16.60 -7.46
CA GLY A 120 -15.46 17.80 -6.67
C GLY A 120 -14.25 18.65 -6.27
N GLY A 121 -13.03 18.10 -6.34
CA GLY A 121 -11.77 18.82 -6.06
C GLY A 121 -11.04 19.34 -7.30
N ALA A 122 -11.52 19.02 -8.51
CA ALA A 122 -10.92 19.47 -9.78
C ALA A 122 -11.83 20.50 -10.48
N GLY A 123 -12.20 21.55 -9.75
CA GLY A 123 -12.65 22.79 -10.38
C GLY A 123 -11.44 23.61 -10.83
N SER A 124 -10.96 23.39 -12.04
CA SER A 124 -10.69 24.48 -12.99
C SER A 124 -10.24 23.96 -14.36
N THR A 125 -10.91 24.51 -15.39
CA THR A 125 -10.55 24.52 -16.82
C THR A 125 -10.63 23.20 -17.60
N GLY A 126 -11.69 23.03 -18.38
CA GLY A 126 -11.61 22.20 -19.60
C GLY A 126 -12.84 21.42 -20.08
N VAL A 127 -14.06 21.67 -19.59
CA VAL A 127 -15.28 21.18 -20.27
C VAL A 127 -16.18 22.37 -20.60
N GLN A 128 -15.88 23.04 -21.71
CA GLN A 128 -16.87 23.60 -22.62
C GLN A 128 -16.16 24.10 -23.87
N MET A 129 -16.26 23.34 -24.96
CA MET A 129 -16.75 23.86 -26.23
C MET A 129 -17.48 22.71 -26.91
N ALA A 130 -18.80 22.73 -26.74
CA ALA A 130 -19.73 22.08 -27.65
C ALA A 130 -19.76 22.84 -28.99
N ALA A 131 -20.38 22.21 -29.98
CA ALA A 131 -20.82 22.75 -31.27
C ALA A 131 -19.82 22.68 -32.43
N GLY A 132 -20.06 21.71 -33.31
CA GLY A 132 -19.50 21.62 -34.65
C GLY A 132 -20.36 20.72 -35.54
N MET A 133 -21.46 21.29 -36.05
CA MET A 133 -22.12 21.06 -37.36
C MET A 133 -22.52 19.60 -37.71
N GLY A 134 -23.77 19.25 -37.99
CA GLY A 134 -24.78 20.00 -38.74
C GLY A 134 -24.57 19.86 -40.25
N ASN A 135 -24.83 18.66 -40.80
CA ASN A 135 -25.57 18.38 -42.05
C ASN A 135 -25.46 16.90 -42.42
#